data_AF-A0AAU8XH84-F1
#
_entry.id   AF-A0AAU8XH84-F1
#
_cell.length_a   1.000
_cell.length_b   1.000
_cell.length_c   1.000
_cell.angle_alpha   90.00
_cell.angle_beta   90.00
_cell.angle_gamma   90.00
#
_symmetry.space_group_name_H-M   'P 1'
#
loop_
_entity.id
_entity.type
_entity.pdbx_description
1 polymer ?
#
loop_
_entity_poly.entity_id
_entity_poly.type
_entity_poly.pdbx_seq_one_letter_code
_entity_poly.pdbx_strand_id
1 'polypeptide(L)'
;MKLQSKRGRCLHFSDGVQCNEIISAHSIQKRGQLGLIAEDGHVYRVNADLSTLKETGGKPLPKKIGVNRASTFPGMCKQHDNKLFSPIDDRPLSIDPHQVALYAYRSICREYFVKENASKSLTEMFKHPGLGVEQRQMLAGAAYGQSLGFKRLKRHKLIYDHCLSASDFTGLKFIIFGSTSRCSLQASGLIFPDFDFQGRQLQDLSPETKNLDLLVFFTAPTEYGWAFVLAWHESSDLSCERFVYSLAESGRGVGKIEDMLLRFSLACCENHAIRISWWDSLDTVAKSQALDFMAFMADPTLGIRSDYLVAGCEGLADWSFDNVRDVR
;
A
#
# COMPACT_ATOMS: atom_id res chain seq x y z
N MET A 1 11.85 19.92 -16.45
CA MET A 1 10.37 19.85 -16.52
C MET A 1 9.76 19.73 -15.12
N LYS A 2 9.94 20.75 -14.27
CA LYS A 2 9.38 20.80 -12.91
C LYS A 2 8.00 21.50 -12.97
N LEU A 3 7.01 20.94 -12.27
CA LEU A 3 5.87 21.62 -11.59
C LEU A 3 4.45 21.63 -12.18
N GLN A 4 4.13 21.13 -13.38
CA GLN A 4 2.70 21.15 -13.81
C GLN A 4 1.86 19.92 -13.37
N SER A 5 2.46 18.75 -13.11
CA SER A 5 1.72 17.52 -12.71
C SER A 5 1.55 17.30 -11.19
N LYS A 6 1.81 18.32 -10.36
CA LYS A 6 1.78 18.22 -8.87
C LYS A 6 0.80 19.19 -8.17
N ARG A 7 -0.25 19.67 -8.84
CA ARG A 7 -1.26 20.45 -8.11
C ARG A 7 -2.02 19.52 -7.17
N GLY A 8 -1.95 19.82 -5.88
CA GLY A 8 -2.73 19.14 -4.87
C GLY A 8 -4.23 19.36 -5.08
N ARG A 9 -5.04 18.40 -4.63
CA ARG A 9 -6.51 18.42 -4.72
C ARG A 9 -7.09 17.56 -3.61
N CYS A 10 -8.34 17.79 -3.21
CA CYS A 10 -8.98 16.98 -2.18
C CYS A 10 -9.67 15.78 -2.83
N LEU A 11 -9.44 14.58 -2.27
CA LEU A 11 -10.05 13.33 -2.76
C LEU A 11 -11.24 12.88 -1.91
N HIS A 12 -11.68 13.70 -0.95
CA HIS A 12 -12.87 13.46 -0.15
C HIS A 12 -14.12 13.29 -1.05
N PHE A 13 -15.06 12.43 -0.67
CA PHE A 13 -16.29 12.16 -1.45
C PHE A 13 -17.19 13.39 -1.63
N SER A 14 -17.02 14.41 -0.77
CA SER A 14 -17.66 15.73 -0.88
C SER A 14 -16.69 16.84 -1.32
N ASP A 15 -15.69 16.53 -2.15
CA ASP A 15 -14.78 17.55 -2.70
C ASP A 15 -15.55 18.74 -3.31
N GLY A 16 -14.99 19.94 -3.16
CA GLY A 16 -15.60 21.22 -3.54
C GLY A 16 -16.59 21.79 -2.51
N VAL A 17 -17.11 20.98 -1.59
CA VAL A 17 -18.02 21.43 -0.53
C VAL A 17 -17.24 21.59 0.78
N GLN A 18 -17.23 22.79 1.37
CA GLN A 18 -16.47 23.08 2.61
C GLN A 18 -14.96 22.74 2.54
N CYS A 19 -14.41 22.65 1.33
CA CYS A 19 -12.97 22.48 1.13
C CYS A 19 -12.22 23.78 1.45
N ASN A 20 -11.08 23.66 2.12
CA ASN A 20 -10.14 24.75 2.40
C ASN A 20 -8.77 24.46 1.78
N GLU A 21 -7.67 24.81 2.46
CA GLU A 21 -6.32 24.61 1.96
C GLU A 21 -5.96 23.13 1.78
N ILE A 22 -5.33 22.80 0.64
CA ILE A 22 -4.73 21.49 0.43
C ILE A 22 -3.48 21.34 1.29
N ILE A 23 -3.39 20.23 2.01
CA ILE A 23 -2.29 19.91 2.91
C ILE A 23 -1.51 18.70 2.42
N SER A 24 -0.30 18.53 2.96
CA SER A 24 0.45 17.28 2.84
C SER A 24 -0.07 16.27 3.86
N ALA A 25 -1.20 15.64 3.54
CA ALA A 25 -1.90 14.68 4.40
C ALA A 25 -1.09 13.39 4.55
N HIS A 26 -1.11 12.80 5.75
CA HIS A 26 -0.42 11.54 6.04
C HIS A 26 -1.28 10.34 5.65
N SER A 27 -0.74 9.45 4.83
CA SER A 27 -1.38 8.14 4.55
C SER A 27 -1.06 7.08 5.62
N ILE A 28 0.10 7.20 6.26
CA ILE A 28 0.48 6.48 7.48
C ILE A 28 0.60 7.53 8.57
N GLN A 29 -0.26 7.48 9.58
CA GLN A 29 -0.43 8.52 10.58
C GLN A 29 0.87 8.78 11.34
N LYS A 30 1.25 10.06 11.47
CA LYS A 30 2.47 10.48 12.16
C LYS A 30 2.54 10.09 13.64
N ARG A 31 1.46 10.34 14.40
CA ARG A 31 1.44 10.13 15.87
C ARG A 31 1.02 8.73 16.28
N GLY A 32 0.22 8.04 15.47
CA GLY A 32 -0.12 6.63 15.67
C GLY A 32 0.92 5.73 15.00
N GLN A 33 0.61 5.26 13.80
CA GLN A 33 1.40 4.28 13.04
C GLN A 33 2.92 4.59 13.03
N LEU A 34 3.34 5.75 12.51
CA LEU A 34 4.77 6.09 12.47
C LEU A 34 5.38 6.26 13.86
N GLY A 35 4.59 6.72 14.83
CA GLY A 35 5.02 6.89 16.22
C GLY A 35 5.47 5.58 16.87
N LEU A 36 4.91 4.45 16.45
CA LEU A 36 5.28 3.12 16.97
C LEU A 36 6.67 2.65 16.55
N ILE A 37 7.18 3.16 15.41
CA ILE A 37 8.43 2.67 14.80
C ILE A 37 9.50 3.76 14.65
N ALA A 38 9.18 5.01 14.97
CA ALA A 38 10.09 6.13 14.79
C ALA A 38 11.22 6.10 15.82
N GLU A 39 12.44 6.32 15.33
CA GLU A 39 13.66 6.44 16.14
C GLU A 39 14.29 7.79 15.84
N ASP A 40 14.46 8.62 16.88
CA ASP A 40 14.87 10.03 16.77
C ASP A 40 14.02 10.86 15.78
N GLY A 41 12.71 10.57 15.69
CA GLY A 41 11.80 11.23 14.75
C GLY A 41 11.99 10.82 13.29
N HIS A 42 12.69 9.72 13.03
CA HIS A 42 12.97 9.19 11.70
C HIS A 42 12.56 7.72 11.56
N VAL A 43 12.35 7.31 10.32
CA VAL A 43 12.12 5.93 9.89
C VAL A 43 12.93 5.69 8.63
N TYR A 44 13.11 4.42 8.23
CA TYR A 44 13.49 4.11 6.87
C TYR A 44 12.29 4.03 5.94
N ARG A 45 12.48 4.47 4.71
CA ARG A 45 11.56 4.21 3.61
C ARG A 45 12.37 3.88 2.38
N VAL A 46 11.95 2.86 1.65
CA VAL A 46 12.61 2.48 0.41
C VAL A 46 12.33 3.53 -0.64
N ASN A 47 13.40 4.00 -1.27
CA ASN A 47 13.35 5.07 -2.24
C ASN A 47 14.00 4.60 -3.54
N ALA A 48 13.26 4.78 -4.64
CA ALA A 48 13.68 4.50 -6.00
C ALA A 48 13.79 5.80 -6.83
N ASP A 49 14.16 6.92 -6.19
CA ASP A 49 14.44 8.16 -6.92
C ASP A 49 15.61 7.98 -7.90
N LEU A 50 15.60 8.77 -8.98
CA LEU A 50 16.58 8.66 -10.06
C LEU A 50 18.03 8.79 -9.57
N SER A 51 18.27 9.58 -8.53
CA SER A 51 19.60 9.67 -7.91
C SER A 51 20.03 8.35 -7.30
N THR A 52 19.18 7.73 -6.49
CA THR A 52 19.48 6.44 -5.87
C THR A 52 19.61 5.35 -6.90
N LEU A 53 18.67 5.23 -7.84
CA LEU A 53 18.77 4.22 -8.89
C LEU A 53 20.05 4.38 -9.71
N LYS A 54 20.51 5.62 -9.96
CA LYS A 54 21.77 5.85 -10.67
C LYS A 54 23.00 5.44 -9.84
N GLU A 55 22.99 5.73 -8.54
CA GLU A 55 24.08 5.40 -7.61
C GLU A 55 24.21 3.88 -7.37
N THR A 56 23.10 3.15 -7.46
CA THR A 56 23.01 1.74 -7.06
C THR A 56 22.92 0.77 -8.23
N GLY A 57 23.07 1.26 -9.46
CA GLY A 57 22.91 0.43 -10.66
C GLY A 57 21.48 -0.10 -10.84
N GLY A 58 20.47 0.68 -10.43
CA GLY A 58 19.05 0.39 -10.62
C GLY A 58 18.35 -0.22 -9.41
N LYS A 59 19.03 -0.38 -8.27
CA LYS A 59 18.44 -0.99 -7.05
C LYS A 59 17.87 0.07 -6.10
N PRO A 60 16.65 -0.10 -5.58
CA PRO A 60 16.14 0.80 -4.55
C PRO A 60 16.96 0.65 -3.25
N LEU A 61 17.01 1.70 -2.43
CA LEU A 61 17.62 1.64 -1.11
C LEU A 61 16.73 2.28 -0.04
N PRO A 62 16.78 1.78 1.21
CA PRO A 62 16.18 2.46 2.34
C PRO A 62 16.90 3.79 2.58
N LYS A 63 16.13 4.86 2.73
CA LYS A 63 16.63 6.18 3.15
C LYS A 63 16.02 6.59 4.47
N LYS A 64 16.85 7.17 5.34
CA LYS A 64 16.38 7.80 6.58
C LYS A 64 15.53 9.02 6.22
N ILE A 65 14.26 8.99 6.63
CA ILE A 65 13.30 10.06 6.37
C ILE A 65 12.61 10.48 7.67
N GLY A 66 12.47 11.78 7.87
CA GLY A 66 11.74 12.31 9.02
C GLY A 66 10.25 11.98 8.93
N VAL A 67 9.62 11.62 10.06
CA VAL A 67 8.20 11.20 10.12
C VAL A 67 7.23 12.21 9.53
N ASN A 68 7.58 13.50 9.51
CA ASN A 68 6.79 14.57 8.90
C ASN A 68 6.62 14.46 7.38
N ARG A 69 7.46 13.66 6.70
CA ARG A 69 7.45 13.54 5.23
C ARG A 69 7.34 12.10 4.75
N ALA A 70 7.40 11.12 5.65
CA ALA A 70 7.53 9.70 5.30
C ALA A 70 6.38 9.20 4.40
N SER A 71 5.15 9.63 4.69
CA SER A 71 3.91 9.10 4.10
C SER A 71 2.96 10.18 3.58
N THR A 72 3.47 11.40 3.33
CA THR A 72 2.63 12.55 3.00
C THR A 72 2.31 12.68 1.51
N PHE A 73 1.09 13.07 1.17
CA PHE A 73 0.65 13.36 -0.20
C PHE A 73 -0.36 14.53 -0.22
N PRO A 74 -0.37 15.38 -1.27
CA PRO A 74 -1.26 16.54 -1.33
C PRO A 74 -2.65 16.17 -1.91
N GLY A 75 -3.30 15.17 -1.29
CA GLY A 75 -4.56 14.59 -1.74
C GLY A 75 -5.79 14.92 -0.89
N MET A 76 -5.66 15.73 0.15
CA MET A 76 -6.77 16.13 1.03
C MET A 76 -6.66 17.62 1.39
N CYS A 77 -7.81 18.28 1.58
CA CYS A 77 -7.84 19.57 2.26
C CYS A 77 -7.84 19.38 3.77
N LYS A 78 -7.37 20.37 4.52
CA LYS A 78 -7.24 20.29 5.98
C LYS A 78 -8.57 20.01 6.68
N GLN A 79 -9.65 20.67 6.24
CA GLN A 79 -10.98 20.51 6.84
C GLN A 79 -11.47 19.07 6.74
N HIS A 80 -11.42 18.49 5.54
CA HIS A 80 -11.87 17.13 5.31
C HIS A 80 -10.96 16.09 5.95
N ASP A 81 -9.63 16.27 5.87
CA ASP A 81 -8.68 15.34 6.49
C ASP A 81 -8.92 15.23 8.00
N ASN A 82 -8.92 16.37 8.70
CA ASN A 82 -9.10 16.41 10.16
C ASN A 82 -10.47 15.87 10.59
N LYS A 83 -11.54 16.23 9.86
CA LYS A 83 -12.89 15.82 10.23
C LYS A 83 -13.10 14.32 9.99
N LEU A 84 -12.80 13.84 8.78
CA LEU A 84 -13.09 12.47 8.36
C LEU A 84 -12.28 11.46 9.16
N PHE A 85 -10.99 11.72 9.39
CA PHE A 85 -10.10 10.72 9.96
C PHE A 85 -9.87 10.82 11.47
N SER A 86 -10.47 11.80 12.17
CA SER A 86 -10.44 11.86 13.64
C SER A 86 -10.71 10.51 14.33
N PRO A 87 -11.64 9.62 13.86
CA PRO A 87 -11.87 8.33 14.49
C PRO A 87 -10.67 7.38 14.51
N ILE A 88 -9.75 7.50 13.55
CA ILE A 88 -8.55 6.65 13.41
C ILE A 88 -7.25 7.38 13.76
N ASP A 89 -7.30 8.72 13.90
CA ASP A 89 -6.15 9.52 14.29
C ASP A 89 -6.09 9.76 15.81
N ASP A 90 -7.25 9.83 16.47
CA ASP A 90 -7.34 10.15 17.89
C ASP A 90 -7.61 8.93 18.78
N ARG A 91 -7.86 7.75 18.17
CA ARG A 91 -8.20 6.52 18.89
C ARG A 91 -7.50 5.30 18.28
N PRO A 92 -7.11 4.31 19.12
CA PRO A 92 -6.58 3.05 18.61
C PRO A 92 -7.62 2.29 17.77
N LEU A 93 -7.15 1.41 16.89
CA LEU A 93 -7.99 0.50 16.14
C LEU A 93 -8.69 -0.48 17.11
N SER A 94 -9.99 -0.62 16.91
CA SER A 94 -10.85 -1.62 17.51
C SER A 94 -11.52 -2.48 16.43
N ILE A 95 -12.35 -3.45 16.82
CA ILE A 95 -13.16 -4.22 15.87
C ILE A 95 -14.35 -3.36 15.42
N ASP A 96 -14.07 -2.35 14.60
CA ASP A 96 -15.03 -1.36 14.13
C ASP A 96 -14.95 -1.22 12.60
N PRO A 97 -15.98 -1.67 11.85
CA PRO A 97 -16.04 -1.51 10.39
C PRO A 97 -15.84 -0.06 9.92
N HIS A 98 -16.27 0.93 10.70
CA HIS A 98 -16.09 2.33 10.35
C HIS A 98 -14.61 2.74 10.39
N GLN A 99 -13.87 2.37 11.44
CA GLN A 99 -12.42 2.61 11.50
C GLN A 99 -11.68 1.89 10.36
N VAL A 100 -12.05 0.65 10.05
CA VAL A 100 -11.45 -0.11 8.94
C VAL A 100 -11.74 0.57 7.60
N ALA A 101 -12.98 1.03 7.37
CA ALA A 101 -13.35 1.78 6.18
C ALA A 101 -12.51 3.06 6.02
N LEU A 102 -12.26 3.79 7.12
CA LEU A 102 -11.44 5.00 7.12
C LEU A 102 -9.97 4.73 6.77
N TYR A 103 -9.35 3.71 7.38
CA TYR A 103 -7.97 3.30 7.04
C TYR A 103 -7.86 2.85 5.59
N ALA A 104 -8.82 2.04 5.12
CA ALA A 104 -8.86 1.59 3.74
C ALA A 104 -9.04 2.76 2.77
N TYR A 105 -9.96 3.67 3.07
CA TYR A 105 -10.21 4.86 2.27
C TYR A 105 -8.99 5.80 2.17
N ARG A 106 -8.26 5.99 3.28
CA ARG A 106 -7.02 6.75 3.30
C ARG A 106 -5.96 6.13 2.38
N SER A 107 -5.82 4.80 2.43
CA SER A 107 -4.93 4.03 1.54
C SER A 107 -5.35 4.20 0.06
N ILE A 108 -6.64 4.06 -0.25
CA ILE A 108 -7.18 4.25 -1.60
C ILE A 108 -6.95 5.67 -2.11
N CYS A 109 -7.20 6.71 -1.29
CA CYS A 109 -6.97 8.10 -1.69
C CYS A 109 -5.51 8.36 -2.05
N ARG A 110 -4.58 7.86 -1.23
CA ARG A 110 -3.15 8.01 -1.50
C ARG A 110 -2.76 7.33 -2.80
N GLU A 111 -3.19 6.09 -3.00
CA GLU A 111 -2.86 5.34 -4.22
C GLU A 111 -3.55 5.92 -5.46
N TYR A 112 -4.78 6.40 -5.33
CA TYR A 112 -5.48 7.13 -6.39
C TYR A 112 -4.69 8.36 -6.83
N PHE A 113 -4.22 9.15 -5.86
CA PHE A 113 -3.39 10.33 -6.14
C PHE A 113 -2.09 9.94 -6.86
N VAL A 114 -1.39 8.92 -6.37
CA VAL A 114 -0.12 8.45 -6.96
C VAL A 114 -0.33 7.93 -8.38
N LYS A 115 -1.30 7.03 -8.59
CA LYS A 115 -1.58 6.44 -9.92
C LYS A 115 -2.06 7.46 -10.94
N GLU A 116 -2.93 8.40 -10.55
CA GLU A 116 -3.38 9.45 -11.49
C GLU A 116 -2.20 10.31 -11.97
N ASN A 117 -1.33 10.73 -11.04
CA ASN A 117 -0.19 11.56 -11.39
C ASN A 117 0.87 10.77 -12.17
N ALA A 118 1.06 9.48 -11.88
CA ALA A 118 1.92 8.59 -12.65
C ALA A 118 1.39 8.44 -14.08
N SER A 119 0.09 8.18 -14.26
CA SER A 119 -0.55 8.06 -15.57
C SER A 119 -0.38 9.34 -16.41
N LYS A 120 -0.61 10.53 -15.81
CA LYS A 120 -0.37 11.82 -16.46
C LYS A 120 1.09 12.01 -16.85
N SER A 121 2.01 11.73 -15.92
CA SER A 121 3.45 11.93 -16.14
C SER A 121 3.99 11.01 -17.23
N LEU A 122 3.61 9.73 -17.22
CA LEU A 122 3.96 8.77 -18.27
C LEU A 122 3.40 9.19 -19.63
N THR A 123 2.16 9.69 -19.65
CA THR A 123 1.52 10.18 -20.88
C THR A 123 2.29 11.32 -21.53
N GLU A 124 2.80 12.26 -20.72
CA GLU A 124 3.62 13.35 -21.24
C GLU A 124 5.04 12.90 -21.60
N MET A 125 5.61 11.95 -20.87
CA MET A 125 6.93 11.38 -21.19
C MET A 125 6.94 10.68 -22.55
N PHE A 126 5.99 9.77 -22.84
CA PHE A 126 6.04 9.02 -24.11
C PHE A 126 5.77 9.89 -25.35
N LYS A 127 5.20 11.08 -25.18
CA LYS A 127 5.03 12.09 -26.24
C LYS A 127 6.29 12.88 -26.53
N HIS A 128 7.33 12.81 -25.69
CA HIS A 128 8.53 13.61 -25.84
C HIS A 128 9.23 13.34 -27.19
N PRO A 129 9.61 14.39 -27.96
CA PRO A 129 10.13 14.22 -29.32
C PRO A 129 11.51 13.54 -29.36
N GLY A 130 12.32 13.72 -28.31
CA GLY A 130 13.67 13.13 -28.22
C GLY A 130 13.75 11.64 -27.86
N LEU A 131 12.63 10.93 -27.78
CA LEU A 131 12.62 9.49 -27.49
C LEU A 131 12.85 8.66 -28.75
N GLY A 132 13.75 7.67 -28.65
CA GLY A 132 13.88 6.61 -29.65
C GLY A 132 12.62 5.73 -29.75
N VAL A 133 12.52 4.92 -30.80
CA VAL A 133 11.33 4.10 -31.09
C VAL A 133 11.04 3.11 -29.95
N GLU A 134 12.04 2.35 -29.50
CA GLU A 134 11.90 1.36 -28.43
C GLU A 134 11.48 2.00 -27.10
N GLN A 135 12.14 3.10 -26.71
CA GLN A 135 11.81 3.85 -25.49
C GLN A 135 10.36 4.36 -25.54
N ARG A 136 9.92 4.84 -26.71
CA ARG A 136 8.55 5.31 -26.92
C ARG A 136 7.55 4.17 -26.78
N GLN A 137 7.82 3.00 -27.37
CA GLN A 137 6.97 1.82 -27.25
C GLN A 137 6.87 1.33 -25.80
N MET A 138 8.00 1.23 -25.09
CA MET A 138 8.04 0.85 -23.68
C MET A 138 7.22 1.81 -22.80
N LEU A 139 7.42 3.12 -22.96
CA LEU A 139 6.69 4.13 -22.20
C LEU A 139 5.20 4.18 -22.56
N ALA A 140 4.84 3.91 -23.82
CA ALA A 140 3.44 3.80 -24.23
C ALA A 140 2.74 2.61 -23.57
N GLY A 141 3.40 1.44 -23.53
CA GLY A 141 2.89 0.26 -22.80
C GLY A 141 2.71 0.54 -21.30
N ALA A 142 3.71 1.14 -20.66
CA ALA A 142 3.64 1.54 -19.26
C ALA A 142 2.52 2.57 -18.99
N ALA A 143 2.35 3.57 -19.87
CA ALA A 143 1.28 4.56 -19.76
C ALA A 143 -0.11 3.92 -19.91
N TYR A 144 -0.26 2.97 -20.84
CA TYR A 144 -1.49 2.23 -21.04
C TYR A 144 -1.84 1.37 -19.82
N GLY A 145 -0.90 0.59 -19.31
CA GLY A 145 -1.08 -0.22 -18.11
C GLY A 145 -1.45 0.62 -16.88
N GLN A 146 -0.78 1.75 -16.67
CA GLN A 146 -1.10 2.67 -15.57
C GLN A 146 -2.48 3.32 -15.72
N SER A 147 -2.87 3.70 -16.94
CA SER A 147 -4.22 4.23 -17.21
C SER A 147 -5.31 3.21 -16.88
N LEU A 148 -5.09 1.95 -17.26
CA LEU A 148 -5.99 0.84 -16.96
C LEU A 148 -6.10 0.58 -15.45
N GLY A 149 -4.97 0.48 -14.76
CA GLY A 149 -4.93 0.33 -13.30
C GLY A 149 -5.63 1.48 -12.57
N PHE A 150 -5.43 2.71 -13.01
CA PHE A 150 -6.11 3.89 -12.47
C PHE A 150 -7.62 3.85 -12.69
N LYS A 151 -8.08 3.48 -13.89
CA LYS A 151 -9.52 3.33 -14.20
C LYS A 151 -10.17 2.27 -13.30
N ARG A 152 -9.50 1.15 -13.06
CA ARG A 152 -9.97 0.07 -12.17
C ARG A 152 -10.02 0.55 -10.72
N LEU A 153 -8.99 1.25 -10.25
CA LEU A 153 -8.98 1.81 -8.88
C LEU A 153 -10.09 2.85 -8.67
N LYS A 154 -10.42 3.64 -9.69
CA LYS A 154 -11.51 4.63 -9.61
C LYS A 154 -12.86 3.98 -9.29
N ARG A 155 -13.14 2.79 -9.80
CA ARG A 155 -14.37 2.04 -9.45
C ARG A 155 -14.42 1.77 -7.95
N HIS A 156 -13.33 1.26 -7.38
CA HIS A 156 -13.26 0.95 -5.94
C HIS A 156 -13.31 2.20 -5.07
N LYS A 157 -12.68 3.29 -5.51
CA LYS A 157 -12.80 4.58 -4.82
C LYS A 157 -14.27 5.02 -4.70
N LEU A 158 -15.08 4.85 -5.74
CA LEU A 158 -16.52 5.18 -5.69
C LEU A 158 -17.31 4.30 -4.72
N ILE A 159 -16.92 3.02 -4.57
CA ILE A 159 -17.53 2.11 -3.59
C ILE A 159 -17.28 2.63 -2.17
N TYR A 160 -16.02 2.91 -1.83
CA TYR A 160 -15.68 3.43 -0.50
C TYR A 160 -16.20 4.86 -0.25
N ASP A 161 -16.31 5.69 -1.30
CA ASP A 161 -17.00 6.98 -1.23
C ASP A 161 -18.47 6.80 -0.79
N HIS A 162 -19.16 5.81 -1.37
CA HIS A 162 -20.53 5.49 -1.01
C HIS A 162 -20.61 4.97 0.43
N CYS A 163 -19.78 4.00 0.82
CA CYS A 163 -19.77 3.45 2.18
C CYS A 163 -19.63 4.56 3.24
N LEU A 164 -18.67 5.47 3.05
CA LEU A 164 -18.43 6.55 4.02
C LEU A 164 -19.51 7.63 3.99
N SER A 165 -19.99 8.04 2.81
CA SER A 165 -21.02 9.08 2.71
C SER A 165 -22.39 8.61 3.22
N ALA A 166 -22.71 7.33 3.03
CA ALA A 166 -23.94 6.71 3.53
C ALA A 166 -23.82 6.21 4.98
N SER A 167 -22.61 6.17 5.54
CA SER A 167 -22.31 5.47 6.81
C SER A 167 -22.77 4.01 6.78
N ASP A 168 -22.63 3.36 5.62
CA ASP A 168 -23.02 1.98 5.38
C ASP A 168 -21.77 1.13 5.16
N PHE A 169 -21.54 0.20 6.09
CA PHE A 169 -20.37 -0.67 6.14
C PHE A 169 -20.75 -2.15 6.10
N THR A 170 -22.00 -2.51 5.78
CA THR A 170 -22.46 -3.92 5.82
C THR A 170 -21.69 -4.81 4.85
N GLY A 171 -21.28 -4.27 3.71
CA GLY A 171 -20.48 -4.99 2.70
C GLY A 171 -18.98 -5.01 3.00
N LEU A 172 -18.50 -4.39 4.09
CA LEU A 172 -17.07 -4.37 4.41
C LEU A 172 -16.67 -5.61 5.20
N LYS A 173 -15.67 -6.34 4.68
CA LYS A 173 -15.08 -7.52 5.30
C LYS A 173 -13.63 -7.27 5.65
N PHE A 174 -13.18 -7.82 6.78
CA PHE A 174 -11.78 -7.66 7.20
C PHE A 174 -11.30 -8.73 8.16
N ILE A 175 -9.97 -8.87 8.21
CA ILE A 175 -9.25 -9.74 9.15
C ILE A 175 -8.17 -8.92 9.84
N ILE A 176 -8.11 -9.04 11.16
CA ILE A 176 -7.17 -8.34 12.02
C ILE A 176 -6.20 -9.35 12.62
N PHE A 177 -4.91 -9.19 12.33
CA PHE A 177 -3.81 -9.91 12.97
C PHE A 177 -3.21 -9.00 14.04
N GLY A 178 -3.59 -9.23 15.30
CA GLY A 178 -3.17 -8.40 16.44
C GLY A 178 -1.82 -8.83 17.01
N SER A 179 -1.00 -7.86 17.41
CA SER A 179 0.32 -8.07 18.01
C SER A 179 0.61 -7.08 19.14
N THR A 180 1.13 -7.60 20.24
CA THR A 180 1.68 -6.86 21.39
C THR A 180 3.20 -6.70 21.30
N SER A 181 3.84 -7.42 20.38
CA SER A 181 5.28 -7.33 20.11
C SER A 181 5.65 -6.00 19.43
N ARG A 182 6.94 -5.63 19.46
CA ARG A 182 7.41 -4.36 18.90
C ARG A 182 7.28 -4.36 17.37
N CYS A 183 6.47 -3.46 16.83
CA CYS A 183 6.30 -3.28 15.39
C CYS A 183 7.62 -2.86 14.70
N SER A 184 7.91 -3.43 13.54
CA SER A 184 9.09 -3.09 12.71
C SER A 184 8.73 -2.52 11.33
N LEU A 185 7.48 -2.68 10.91
CA LEU A 185 6.96 -2.24 9.62
C LEU A 185 5.58 -1.60 9.78
N GLN A 186 5.43 -0.40 9.24
CA GLN A 186 4.11 0.22 9.04
C GLN A 186 3.81 0.28 7.54
N ALA A 187 2.61 -0.14 7.14
CA ALA A 187 2.20 -0.19 5.75
C ALA A 187 0.78 0.34 5.56
N SER A 188 0.50 0.87 4.37
CA SER A 188 -0.83 1.30 3.93
C SER A 188 -0.89 1.14 2.41
N GLY A 189 -1.38 -0.01 1.94
CA GLY A 189 -1.32 -0.41 0.55
C GLY A 189 -2.61 -1.03 0.06
N LEU A 190 -2.63 -1.29 -1.25
CA LEU A 190 -3.70 -2.03 -1.90
C LEU A 190 -3.15 -2.79 -3.10
N ILE A 191 -3.81 -3.88 -3.46
CA ILE A 191 -3.49 -4.69 -4.64
C ILE A 191 -4.77 -5.13 -5.33
N PHE A 192 -4.64 -5.45 -6.62
CA PHE A 192 -5.55 -6.38 -7.27
C PHE A 192 -4.91 -7.77 -7.14
N PRO A 193 -5.36 -8.66 -6.23
CA PRO A 193 -4.68 -9.94 -5.99
C PRO A 193 -4.58 -10.76 -7.27
N ASP A 194 -3.35 -10.98 -7.74
CA ASP A 194 -3.03 -11.69 -8.98
C ASP A 194 -2.71 -13.15 -8.71
N PHE A 195 -1.92 -13.43 -7.68
CA PHE A 195 -1.56 -14.75 -7.20
C PHE A 195 -1.78 -14.87 -5.69
N ASP A 196 -1.87 -16.09 -5.20
CA ASP A 196 -2.08 -16.43 -3.80
C ASP A 196 -0.80 -17.00 -3.13
N PHE A 197 -0.88 -17.36 -1.84
CA PHE A 197 0.28 -17.87 -1.09
C PHE A 197 0.70 -19.31 -1.45
N GLN A 198 0.09 -19.90 -2.49
CA GLN A 198 0.48 -21.17 -3.12
C GLN A 198 0.86 -20.99 -4.60
N GLY A 199 0.90 -19.74 -5.07
CA GLY A 199 1.20 -19.38 -6.45
C GLY A 199 0.10 -19.72 -7.44
N ARG A 200 -1.13 -19.93 -6.97
CA ARG A 200 -2.30 -20.11 -7.81
C ARG A 200 -2.78 -18.73 -8.28
N GLN A 201 -3.09 -18.60 -9.57
CA GLN A 201 -3.61 -17.36 -10.12
C GLN A 201 -5.02 -17.08 -9.59
N LEU A 202 -5.22 -15.89 -9.02
CA LEU A 202 -6.48 -15.38 -8.51
C LEU A 202 -7.21 -14.52 -9.54
N GLN A 203 -6.45 -13.69 -10.28
CA GLN A 203 -7.00 -12.77 -11.28
C GLN A 203 -6.08 -12.66 -12.50
N ASP A 204 -6.70 -12.42 -13.65
CA ASP A 204 -6.00 -12.02 -14.86
C ASP A 204 -5.98 -10.48 -14.96
N LEU A 205 -4.79 -9.89 -14.84
CA LEU A 205 -4.61 -8.44 -14.91
C LEU A 205 -4.59 -7.89 -16.35
N SER A 206 -4.74 -8.75 -17.35
CA SER A 206 -4.77 -8.43 -18.78
C SER A 206 -5.74 -7.28 -19.13
N PRO A 207 -5.49 -6.53 -20.22
CA PRO A 207 -6.35 -5.42 -20.64
C PRO A 207 -7.84 -5.75 -20.80
N GLU A 208 -8.16 -7.01 -21.10
CA GLU A 208 -9.50 -7.51 -21.37
C GLU A 208 -10.34 -7.59 -20.09
N THR A 209 -9.71 -7.80 -18.93
CA THR A 209 -10.39 -7.93 -17.64
C THR A 209 -10.90 -6.58 -17.15
N LYS A 210 -12.22 -6.35 -17.18
CA LYS A 210 -12.79 -5.06 -16.79
C LYS A 210 -12.90 -4.86 -15.29
N ASN A 211 -13.30 -5.91 -14.57
CA ASN A 211 -13.61 -5.86 -13.15
C ASN A 211 -12.56 -6.69 -12.40
N LEU A 212 -11.71 -6.01 -11.65
CA LEU A 212 -10.77 -6.64 -10.74
C LEU A 212 -11.21 -6.40 -9.31
N ASP A 213 -11.03 -7.41 -8.48
CA ASP A 213 -11.20 -7.39 -7.04
C ASP A 213 -10.04 -6.66 -6.38
N LEU A 214 -10.34 -5.81 -5.41
CA LEU A 214 -9.36 -5.00 -4.69
C LEU A 214 -9.25 -5.46 -3.24
N LEU A 215 -8.03 -5.78 -2.83
CA LEU A 215 -7.67 -5.99 -1.44
C LEU A 215 -6.91 -4.76 -0.94
N VAL A 216 -7.32 -4.23 0.21
CA VAL A 216 -6.64 -3.16 0.92
C VAL A 216 -5.99 -3.75 2.17
N PHE A 217 -4.79 -3.28 2.51
CA PHE A 217 -4.11 -3.71 3.71
C PHE A 217 -3.39 -2.56 4.38
N PHE A 218 -3.33 -2.61 5.70
CA PHE A 218 -2.67 -1.58 6.49
C PHE A 218 -2.27 -2.10 7.85
N THR A 219 -1.34 -1.40 8.49
CA THR A 219 -1.04 -1.58 9.91
C THR A 219 -1.65 -0.45 10.72
N ALA A 220 -2.09 -0.71 11.95
CA ALA A 220 -2.65 0.32 12.82
C ALA A 220 -2.30 0.07 14.30
N PRO A 221 -2.13 1.12 15.12
CA PRO A 221 -2.04 0.98 16.57
C PRO A 221 -3.33 0.39 17.13
N THR A 222 -3.21 -0.47 18.13
CA THR A 222 -4.33 -0.96 18.94
C THR A 222 -4.13 -0.52 20.39
N GLU A 223 -5.11 -0.78 21.27
CA GLU A 223 -4.98 -0.46 22.69
C GLU A 223 -3.74 -1.11 23.34
N TYR A 224 -3.38 -2.33 22.91
CA TYR A 224 -2.33 -3.13 23.52
C TYR A 224 -1.08 -3.32 22.64
N GLY A 225 -1.01 -2.65 21.48
CA GLY A 225 0.10 -2.80 20.55
C GLY A 225 -0.26 -2.29 19.16
N TRP A 226 -0.30 -3.21 18.20
CA TRP A 226 -0.63 -2.91 16.81
C TRP A 226 -1.32 -4.09 16.14
N ALA A 227 -1.82 -3.87 14.93
CA ALA A 227 -2.39 -4.92 14.10
C ALA A 227 -2.00 -4.74 12.64
N PHE A 228 -1.95 -5.87 11.92
CA PHE A 228 -1.99 -5.91 10.46
C PHE A 228 -3.42 -6.26 10.03
N VAL A 229 -3.99 -5.50 9.11
CA VAL A 229 -5.38 -5.64 8.68
C VAL A 229 -5.42 -5.91 7.18
N LEU A 230 -6.18 -6.93 6.80
CA LEU A 230 -6.63 -7.18 5.43
C LEU A 230 -8.10 -6.79 5.34
N ALA A 231 -8.49 -5.96 4.37
CA ALA A 231 -9.86 -5.49 4.22
C ALA A 231 -10.28 -5.39 2.75
N TRP A 232 -11.55 -5.70 2.46
CA TRP A 232 -12.15 -5.55 1.15
C TRP A 232 -13.66 -5.32 1.27
N HIS A 233 -14.28 -4.88 0.18
CA HIS A 233 -15.74 -4.79 0.06
C HIS A 233 -16.25 -6.08 -0.61
N GLU A 234 -17.45 -6.54 -0.28
CA GLU A 234 -18.07 -7.79 -0.80
C GLU A 234 -18.07 -7.89 -2.32
N SER A 235 -18.05 -6.75 -3.03
CA SER A 235 -17.84 -6.68 -4.48
C SER A 235 -16.48 -7.21 -4.96
N SER A 236 -15.62 -7.65 -4.04
CA SER A 236 -14.29 -8.19 -4.27
C SER A 236 -14.06 -9.53 -3.54
N ASP A 237 -15.14 -10.21 -3.14
CA ASP A 237 -15.08 -11.46 -2.38
C ASP A 237 -14.31 -12.57 -3.08
N LEU A 238 -14.53 -12.74 -4.39
CA LEU A 238 -14.06 -13.93 -5.11
C LEU A 238 -12.54 -14.10 -4.97
N SER A 239 -11.76 -13.07 -5.26
CA SER A 239 -10.30 -13.14 -5.15
C SER A 239 -9.80 -12.88 -3.74
N CYS A 240 -10.45 -11.99 -2.96
CA CYS A 240 -9.96 -11.65 -1.61
C CYS A 240 -10.16 -12.80 -0.62
N GLU A 241 -11.28 -13.52 -0.69
CA GLU A 241 -11.49 -14.70 0.15
C GLU A 241 -10.48 -15.80 -0.19
N ARG A 242 -10.25 -16.08 -1.48
CA ARG A 242 -9.23 -17.06 -1.92
C ARG A 242 -7.82 -16.67 -1.46
N PHE A 243 -7.47 -15.39 -1.55
CA PHE A 243 -6.20 -14.87 -1.06
C PHE A 243 -6.02 -15.17 0.43
N VAL A 244 -7.01 -14.80 1.25
CA VAL A 244 -7.02 -15.07 2.70
C VAL A 244 -6.99 -16.57 3.01
N TYR A 245 -7.77 -17.38 2.30
CA TYR A 245 -7.79 -18.83 2.52
C TYR A 245 -6.42 -19.44 2.24
N SER A 246 -5.73 -19.00 1.18
CA SER A 246 -4.38 -19.46 0.88
C SER A 246 -3.36 -19.04 1.95
N LEU A 247 -3.49 -17.84 2.54
CA LEU A 247 -2.67 -17.38 3.66
C LEU A 247 -2.85 -18.29 4.88
N ALA A 248 -4.10 -18.58 5.25
CA ALA A 248 -4.42 -19.46 6.36
C ALA A 248 -3.98 -20.91 6.10
N GLU A 249 -4.09 -21.40 4.86
CA GLU A 249 -3.62 -22.71 4.45
C GLU A 249 -2.11 -22.85 4.59
N SER A 250 -1.35 -21.92 4.01
CA SER A 250 0.12 -21.92 4.08
C SER A 250 0.64 -21.68 5.51
N GLY A 251 -0.06 -20.85 6.30
CA GLY A 251 0.27 -20.58 7.71
C GLY A 251 0.00 -21.74 8.66
N ARG A 252 -0.87 -22.69 8.31
CA ARG A 252 -1.03 -23.96 9.05
C ARG A 252 0.06 -24.99 8.73
N GLY A 253 0.79 -24.78 7.65
CA GLY A 253 1.92 -25.62 7.25
C GLY A 253 3.20 -25.22 7.97
N VAL A 254 4.29 -25.14 7.21
CA VAL A 254 5.61 -24.71 7.72
C VAL A 254 5.81 -23.19 7.67
N GLY A 255 4.89 -22.44 7.05
CA GLY A 255 5.01 -21.00 6.87
C GLY A 255 4.66 -20.22 8.13
N LYS A 256 5.51 -19.25 8.49
CA LYS A 256 5.23 -18.28 9.55
C LYS A 256 4.42 -17.10 8.96
N ILE A 257 3.20 -16.87 9.46
CA ILE A 257 2.28 -15.84 8.93
C ILE A 257 2.93 -14.44 8.94
N GLU A 258 3.77 -14.15 9.93
CA GLU A 258 4.50 -12.90 10.06
C GLU A 258 5.47 -12.67 8.90
N ASP A 259 6.23 -13.70 8.51
CA ASP A 259 7.14 -13.63 7.36
C ASP A 259 6.36 -13.50 6.05
N MET A 260 5.22 -14.21 5.94
CA MET A 260 4.34 -14.15 4.78
C MET A 260 3.76 -12.74 4.58
N LEU A 261 3.27 -12.11 5.65
CA LEU A 261 2.72 -10.74 5.60
C LEU A 261 3.81 -9.68 5.46
N LEU A 262 5.00 -9.90 6.01
CA LEU A 262 6.18 -9.09 5.72
C LEU A 262 6.52 -9.14 4.22
N ARG A 263 6.73 -10.35 3.68
CA ARG A 263 7.01 -10.59 2.25
C ARG A 263 5.96 -9.92 1.36
N PHE A 264 4.68 -10.13 1.66
CA PHE A 264 3.57 -9.48 0.96
C PHE A 264 3.70 -7.95 0.98
N SER A 265 3.98 -7.38 2.15
CA SER A 265 4.13 -5.92 2.29
C SER A 265 5.35 -5.38 1.55
N LEU A 266 6.48 -6.09 1.57
CA LEU A 266 7.68 -5.69 0.84
C LEU A 266 7.46 -5.74 -0.68
N ALA A 267 6.81 -6.80 -1.17
CA ALA A 267 6.53 -6.99 -2.59
C ALA A 267 5.52 -5.97 -3.14
N CYS A 268 4.47 -5.69 -2.37
CA CYS A 268 3.28 -5.03 -2.92
C CYS A 268 3.03 -3.61 -2.40
N CYS A 269 3.84 -3.10 -1.46
CA CYS A 269 3.57 -1.81 -0.82
C CYS A 269 4.73 -0.83 -1.00
N GLU A 270 4.58 0.18 -1.88
CA GLU A 270 5.51 1.32 -1.91
C GLU A 270 5.31 2.29 -0.72
N ASN A 271 4.14 2.21 -0.07
CA ASN A 271 3.76 3.06 1.04
C ASN A 271 4.00 2.35 2.37
N HIS A 272 5.27 2.17 2.69
CA HIS A 272 5.69 1.61 3.95
C HIS A 272 6.69 2.52 4.68
N ALA A 273 6.86 2.25 5.96
CA ALA A 273 7.91 2.81 6.79
C ALA A 273 8.48 1.68 7.66
N ILE A 274 9.79 1.68 7.84
CA ILE A 274 10.55 0.61 8.48
C ILE A 274 11.28 1.19 9.69
N ARG A 275 11.27 0.45 10.81
CA ARG A 275 12.05 0.78 12.01
C ARG A 275 13.55 0.68 11.70
N ILE A 276 14.31 1.72 12.02
CA ILE A 276 15.73 1.84 11.64
C ILE A 276 16.55 0.71 12.28
N SER A 277 16.42 0.52 13.60
CA SER A 277 17.14 -0.52 14.34
C SER A 277 16.87 -1.94 13.85
N TRP A 278 15.63 -2.25 13.44
CA TRP A 278 15.31 -3.55 12.85
C TRP A 278 16.07 -3.74 11.54
N TRP A 279 15.94 -2.78 10.61
CA TRP A 279 16.62 -2.87 9.32
C TRP A 279 18.14 -2.97 9.50
N ASP A 280 18.73 -2.12 10.34
CA ASP A 280 20.19 -2.09 10.52
C ASP A 280 20.71 -3.39 11.13
N SER A 281 19.91 -4.07 11.96
CA SER A 281 20.25 -5.37 12.56
C SER A 281 20.24 -6.55 11.58
N LEU A 282 19.57 -6.42 10.42
CA LEU A 282 19.55 -7.48 9.41
C LEU A 282 20.95 -7.68 8.82
N ASP A 283 21.32 -8.94 8.58
CA ASP A 283 22.55 -9.25 7.84
C ASP A 283 22.42 -8.88 6.35
N THR A 284 23.55 -8.96 5.63
CA THR A 284 23.61 -8.59 4.22
C THR A 284 22.69 -9.45 3.33
N VAL A 285 22.50 -10.73 3.67
CA VAL A 285 21.66 -11.65 2.90
C VAL A 285 20.20 -11.29 3.07
N ALA A 286 19.76 -11.09 4.32
CA ALA A 286 18.40 -10.66 4.65
C ALA A 286 18.06 -9.29 4.04
N LYS A 287 18.98 -8.32 4.11
CA LYS A 287 18.83 -7.01 3.46
C LYS A 287 18.67 -7.14 1.94
N SER A 288 19.50 -7.96 1.29
CA SER A 288 19.41 -8.18 -0.16
C SER A 288 18.06 -8.79 -0.52
N GLN A 289 17.64 -9.82 0.20
CA GLN A 289 16.37 -10.49 -0.05
C GLN A 289 15.19 -9.53 0.10
N ALA A 290 15.15 -8.73 1.17
CA ALA A 290 14.12 -7.71 1.38
C ALA A 290 14.11 -6.68 0.24
N LEU A 291 15.28 -6.19 -0.19
CA LEU A 291 15.38 -5.24 -1.29
C LEU A 291 14.93 -5.82 -2.63
N ASP A 292 15.24 -7.09 -2.90
CA ASP A 292 14.81 -7.76 -4.11
C ASP A 292 13.28 -7.86 -4.15
N PHE A 293 12.62 -8.15 -3.03
CA PHE A 293 11.15 -8.09 -2.92
C PHE A 293 10.60 -6.68 -3.14
N MET A 294 11.23 -5.65 -2.56
CA MET A 294 10.81 -4.25 -2.75
C MET A 294 11.01 -3.75 -4.18
N ALA A 295 12.00 -4.28 -4.89
CA ALA A 295 12.28 -3.93 -6.30
C ALA A 295 11.41 -4.72 -7.27
N PHE A 296 10.91 -5.88 -6.86
CA PHE A 296 10.29 -6.87 -7.72
C PHE A 296 9.15 -6.30 -8.59
N MET A 297 8.17 -5.66 -7.97
CA MET A 297 7.01 -5.11 -8.68
C MET A 297 7.31 -3.76 -9.36
N ALA A 298 8.53 -3.24 -9.22
CA ALA A 298 8.96 -1.97 -9.79
C ALA A 298 9.65 -2.11 -11.16
N ASP A 299 10.07 -3.32 -11.56
CA ASP A 299 10.69 -3.56 -12.87
C ASP A 299 9.62 -3.89 -13.93
N PRO A 300 9.32 -2.96 -14.87
CA PRO A 300 8.31 -3.18 -15.90
C PRO A 300 8.74 -4.17 -17.00
N THR A 301 10.01 -4.63 -17.00
CA THR A 301 10.53 -5.59 -17.97
C THR A 301 10.39 -7.03 -17.50
N LEU A 302 10.17 -7.24 -16.20
CA LEU A 302 9.95 -8.54 -15.61
C LEU A 302 8.44 -8.81 -15.54
N GLY A 303 8.05 -10.02 -15.97
CA GLY A 303 6.70 -10.51 -15.72
C GLY A 303 6.48 -10.74 -14.22
N ILE A 304 5.22 -10.64 -13.78
CA ILE A 304 4.85 -11.03 -12.42
C ILE A 304 5.06 -12.53 -12.28
N ARG A 305 5.88 -12.93 -11.33
CA ARG A 305 6.18 -14.33 -11.00
C ARG A 305 5.01 -14.87 -10.20
N SER A 306 4.55 -16.08 -10.50
CA SER A 306 3.45 -16.68 -9.74
C SER A 306 3.84 -17.01 -8.30
N ASP A 307 5.13 -17.18 -8.00
CA ASP A 307 5.62 -17.68 -6.71
C ASP A 307 6.08 -16.59 -5.74
N TYR A 308 5.87 -15.30 -6.04
CA TYR A 308 6.38 -14.20 -5.20
C TYR A 308 5.78 -14.16 -3.79
N LEU A 309 4.64 -14.82 -3.55
CA LEU A 309 4.06 -14.97 -2.20
C LEU A 309 4.35 -16.33 -1.56
N VAL A 310 4.97 -17.26 -2.28
CA VAL A 310 5.17 -18.64 -1.83
C VAL A 310 6.37 -18.75 -0.90
N ALA A 311 7.51 -18.18 -1.29
CA ALA A 311 8.79 -18.31 -0.58
C ALA A 311 9.59 -17.00 -0.58
N GLY A 312 10.51 -16.85 0.37
CA GLY A 312 11.38 -15.71 0.58
C GLY A 312 11.08 -14.91 1.85
N CYS A 313 12.09 -14.26 2.41
CA CYS A 313 12.01 -13.51 3.67
C CYS A 313 11.63 -14.37 4.91
N GLU A 314 11.86 -15.69 4.87
CA GLU A 314 11.68 -16.55 6.05
C GLU A 314 12.62 -16.15 7.18
N GLY A 315 12.07 -16.01 8.39
CA GLY A 315 12.79 -15.61 9.60
C GLY A 315 13.09 -14.12 9.72
N LEU A 316 12.66 -13.28 8.77
CA LEU A 316 12.95 -11.84 8.80
C LEU A 316 12.01 -11.05 9.73
N ALA A 317 10.78 -11.53 9.94
CA ALA A 317 9.85 -10.86 10.84
C ALA A 317 10.23 -11.09 12.30
N ASP A 318 10.62 -10.01 13.00
CA ASP A 318 10.99 -10.01 14.42
C ASP A 318 9.78 -9.81 15.37
N TRP A 319 8.57 -10.03 14.86
CA TRP A 319 7.32 -9.97 15.61
C TRP A 319 6.56 -11.31 15.59
N SER A 320 5.49 -11.35 16.38
CA SER A 320 4.50 -12.42 16.42
C SER A 320 3.08 -11.86 16.47
N PHE A 321 2.11 -12.53 15.84
CA PHE A 321 0.70 -12.24 16.02
C PHE A 321 0.14 -13.07 17.19
N ASP A 322 -0.48 -12.39 18.14
CA ASP A 322 -1.03 -13.02 19.36
C ASP A 322 -2.48 -13.49 19.14
N ASN A 323 -3.18 -12.88 18.19
CA ASN A 323 -4.55 -13.23 17.87
C ASN A 323 -4.91 -12.88 16.42
N VAL A 324 -5.89 -13.60 15.89
CA VAL A 324 -6.52 -13.31 14.60
C VAL A 324 -8.02 -13.16 14.83
N ARG A 325 -8.59 -12.05 14.36
CA ARG A 325 -10.03 -11.80 14.35
C ARG A 325 -10.51 -11.74 12.92
N ASP A 326 -11.43 -12.62 12.58
CA ASP A 326 -12.02 -12.75 11.26
C ASP A 326 -13.46 -12.23 11.31
N VAL A 327 -13.74 -11.15 10.57
CA VAL A 327 -15.02 -10.42 10.58
C VAL A 327 -15.62 -10.44 9.18
N ARG A 328 -15.51 -11.57 8.49
CA ARG A 328 -16.15 -11.86 7.21
C ARG A 328 -17.60 -12.31 7.36
#